data_AF-A0A8H3WGQ4-F1
#
_entry.id   AF-A0A8H3WGQ4-F1
#
_cell.length_a   1.000
_cell.length_b   1.000
_cell.length_c   1.000
_cell.angle_alpha   90.00
_cell.angle_beta   90.00
_cell.angle_gamma   90.00
#
_symmetry.space_group_name_H-M   'P 1'
#
loop_
_entity.id
_entity.type
_entity.pdbx_description
1 polymer ?
#
loop_
_entity_poly.entity_id
_entity_poly.type
_entity_poly.pdbx_seq_one_letter_code
_entity_poly.pdbx_strand_id
1 'polypeptide(L)'
;MDTEQLNLAGDREHKEKASHPASSAAATADTTAAAAASSAEGSRYGFSQFFEGIGLSSSNIPSLQQIALWFQAATMSLVNVDLNALAVGGAGYLASINAANLSTPAISLLAYEPTFADVVGANATARKIADLPWQAFHEGGIYNKKDNSLYISSNYQSLADNINITVLSLDDLSITSTQLTNLAEANGGTSYYPPGADTSATPPMQVWCDEGDFASYSQLLAVDVNTNKSQPLLVGFNGRNFSSVNDVRQHPGTGDLWFTDAEYGLFQHFRPASQLPTQVYRFSPATGAVQVVADGFRQPNGLEFSPDYKTLYVSDTGAQEYTANLTGPATIYAFDIVDGKRLANKRMFAYADSGFPDGVHTDTDGNVWAGCGDGVHVWNPEGVLLGKIHIGEVSNNFAFAPGKVFVFSNYRLWVVEGIKALGREVCKDFGKDANSRCSQ
;
A
#
# COMPACT_ATOMS: atom_id res chain seq x y z
N MET A 1 -12.22 -44.90 -33.06
CA MET A 1 -12.14 -46.20 -32.37
C MET A 1 -11.34 -45.94 -31.11
N ASP A 2 -11.83 -45.91 -29.89
CA ASP A 2 -13.13 -46.18 -29.26
C ASP A 2 -13.11 -45.32 -27.97
N THR A 3 -14.01 -44.35 -27.81
CA THR A 3 -15.23 -44.40 -26.97
C THR A 3 -15.03 -44.90 -25.54
N GLU A 4 -15.24 -44.02 -24.56
CA GLU A 4 -16.28 -44.26 -23.56
C GLU A 4 -16.83 -42.94 -23.00
N GLN A 5 -18.11 -42.71 -23.32
CA GLN A 5 -19.01 -41.77 -22.67
C GLN A 5 -19.64 -42.47 -21.46
N LEU A 6 -19.88 -41.75 -20.38
CA LEU A 6 -21.00 -42.04 -19.48
C LEU A 6 -21.83 -40.77 -19.34
N ASN A 7 -23.12 -40.93 -19.61
CA ASN A 7 -24.10 -39.89 -19.81
C ASN A 7 -25.36 -40.31 -19.05
N LEU A 8 -26.09 -39.32 -18.51
CA LEU A 8 -27.54 -39.31 -18.20
C LEU A 8 -28.01 -40.04 -16.91
N ALA A 9 -29.03 -39.61 -16.17
CA ALA A 9 -29.88 -38.41 -16.11
C ALA A 9 -30.94 -38.58 -14.97
N GLY A 10 -31.54 -37.46 -14.53
CA GLY A 10 -32.90 -37.38 -13.93
C GLY A 10 -32.99 -37.56 -12.40
N ASP A 11 -33.90 -36.93 -11.66
CA ASP A 11 -35.04 -36.08 -12.01
C ASP A 11 -35.61 -35.44 -10.71
N ARG A 12 -36.15 -34.21 -10.84
CA ARG A 12 -37.30 -33.59 -10.13
C ARG A 12 -37.26 -33.06 -8.67
N GLU A 13 -37.98 -31.94 -8.59
CA GLU A 13 -38.35 -31.06 -7.49
C GLU A 13 -39.24 -31.69 -6.39
N HIS A 14 -39.19 -31.12 -5.17
CA HIS A 14 -40.39 -30.77 -4.39
C HIS A 14 -40.09 -29.79 -3.23
N LYS A 15 -40.85 -28.69 -3.18
CA LYS A 15 -41.07 -27.82 -2.00
C LYS A 15 -42.05 -28.49 -1.03
N GLU A 16 -41.85 -28.39 0.29
CA GLU A 16 -42.72 -27.61 1.20
C GLU A 16 -42.28 -27.62 2.68
N LYS A 17 -42.37 -26.42 3.27
CA LYS A 17 -42.70 -26.00 4.65
C LYS A 17 -42.44 -26.93 5.85
N ALA A 18 -41.77 -26.35 6.85
CA ALA A 18 -41.99 -26.68 8.26
C ALA A 18 -42.18 -25.41 9.09
N SER A 19 -43.35 -25.31 9.71
CA SER A 19 -43.79 -24.34 10.72
C SER A 19 -43.45 -24.85 12.13
N HIS A 20 -43.13 -23.97 13.09
CA HIS A 20 -43.41 -24.18 14.52
C HIS A 20 -43.38 -22.85 15.31
N PRO A 21 -44.00 -22.79 16.50
CA PRO A 21 -44.99 -21.77 16.83
C PRO A 21 -44.54 -20.74 17.87
N ALA A 22 -45.35 -19.68 17.98
CA ALA A 22 -45.30 -18.69 19.04
C ALA A 22 -46.03 -19.16 20.31
N SER A 23 -45.47 -18.82 21.48
CA SER A 23 -46.24 -18.62 22.71
C SER A 23 -45.48 -17.68 23.66
N SER A 24 -46.10 -16.58 24.06
CA SER A 24 -46.40 -16.29 25.47
C SER A 24 -46.89 -14.85 25.62
N ALA A 25 -48.01 -14.73 26.32
CA ALA A 25 -48.70 -13.49 26.64
C ALA A 25 -48.25 -12.88 27.99
N ALA A 26 -48.61 -11.61 28.14
CA ALA A 26 -49.09 -10.95 29.35
C ALA A 26 -48.11 -10.51 30.47
N ALA A 27 -47.86 -9.18 30.45
CA ALA A 27 -48.34 -8.19 31.42
C ALA A 27 -47.72 -8.03 32.83
N THR A 28 -47.80 -6.75 33.26
CA THR A 28 -47.65 -6.16 34.61
C THR A 28 -46.21 -6.02 35.13
N ALA A 29 -45.82 -5.01 35.91
CA ALA A 29 -46.39 -3.74 36.32
C ALA A 29 -45.25 -2.87 36.91
N ASP A 30 -45.28 -1.58 36.60
CA ASP A 30 -45.13 -0.43 37.49
C ASP A 30 -44.36 -0.61 38.83
N THR A 31 -43.21 0.05 38.95
CA THR A 31 -42.81 0.70 40.22
C THR A 31 -42.10 2.02 39.91
N THR A 32 -42.82 3.11 40.14
CA THR A 32 -42.30 4.46 40.30
C THR A 32 -41.80 4.63 41.74
N ALA A 33 -40.59 5.17 41.90
CA ALA A 33 -40.14 5.78 43.16
C ALA A 33 -39.35 7.06 42.82
N ALA A 34 -39.78 8.14 43.44
CA ALA A 34 -39.46 9.51 43.10
C ALA A 34 -38.28 10.09 43.91
N ALA A 35 -37.87 11.27 43.45
CA ALA A 35 -37.19 12.36 44.14
C ALA A 35 -35.66 12.28 44.29
N ALA A 36 -34.93 13.18 43.64
CA ALA A 36 -34.75 14.56 44.13
C ALA A 36 -33.88 15.34 43.15
N ALA A 37 -34.36 16.51 42.72
CA ALA A 37 -33.56 17.48 41.98
C ALA A 37 -32.69 18.27 42.95
N SER A 38 -31.38 18.34 42.68
CA SER A 38 -30.51 19.41 43.18
C SER A 38 -29.69 19.96 42.01
N SER A 39 -29.90 21.24 41.76
CA SER A 39 -29.24 22.07 40.76
C SER A 39 -27.73 22.19 40.98
N ALA A 40 -26.95 21.95 39.93
CA ALA A 40 -25.66 22.58 39.73
C ALA A 40 -25.48 22.81 38.23
N GLU A 41 -25.51 24.08 37.83
CA GLU A 41 -25.14 24.54 36.49
C GLU A 41 -23.70 24.14 36.19
N GLY A 42 -23.55 23.23 35.23
CA GLY A 42 -22.30 22.99 34.52
C GLY A 42 -22.69 22.82 33.07
N SER A 43 -22.29 23.78 32.23
CA SER A 43 -22.44 23.75 30.77
C SER A 43 -22.09 22.35 30.25
N ARG A 44 -23.11 21.56 29.88
CA ARG A 44 -22.91 20.34 29.10
C ARG A 44 -22.68 20.79 27.67
N TYR A 45 -21.42 20.96 27.29
CA TYR A 45 -21.06 21.01 25.88
C TYR A 45 -21.58 19.72 25.22
N GLY A 46 -22.59 19.86 24.37
CA GLY A 46 -23.16 18.76 23.62
C GLY A 46 -22.13 18.21 22.64
N PHE A 47 -22.13 16.89 22.45
CA PHE A 47 -21.20 16.15 21.59
C PHE A 47 -21.05 16.77 20.19
N SER A 48 -22.10 17.44 19.66
CA SER A 48 -22.11 18.13 18.37
C SER A 48 -21.37 19.48 18.35
N GLN A 49 -21.34 20.23 19.45
CA GLN A 49 -20.73 21.57 19.50
C GLN A 49 -19.20 21.54 19.58
N PHE A 50 -18.62 20.40 20.00
CA PHE A 50 -17.17 20.18 19.92
C PHE A 50 -16.70 20.14 18.46
N PHE A 51 -17.48 19.52 17.56
CA PHE A 51 -17.13 19.37 16.14
C PHE A 51 -17.29 20.66 15.33
N GLU A 52 -18.29 21.49 15.66
CA GLU A 52 -18.43 22.84 15.07
C GLU A 52 -17.23 23.74 15.41
N GLY A 53 -16.61 23.54 16.59
CA GLY A 53 -15.44 24.31 17.05
C GLY A 53 -14.11 23.95 16.38
N ILE A 54 -14.03 22.81 15.69
CA ILE A 54 -12.84 22.34 14.95
C ILE A 54 -13.05 22.26 13.43
N GLY A 55 -14.14 22.85 12.91
CA GLY A 55 -14.33 23.05 11.47
C GLY A 55 -14.86 21.85 10.68
N LEU A 56 -15.43 20.84 11.35
CA LEU A 56 -15.99 19.67 10.66
C LEU A 56 -17.46 19.93 10.23
N SER A 57 -17.75 19.78 8.95
CA SER A 57 -19.10 19.91 8.39
C SER A 57 -19.94 18.64 8.62
N SER A 58 -21.27 18.78 8.65
CA SER A 58 -22.23 17.72 9.01
C SER A 58 -22.27 16.51 8.08
N SER A 59 -21.53 16.52 6.98
CA SER A 59 -21.51 15.46 5.96
C SER A 59 -20.35 14.46 6.08
N ASN A 60 -19.35 14.69 6.96
CA ASN A 60 -18.18 13.82 7.12
C ASN A 60 -17.77 13.67 8.60
N ILE A 61 -18.69 13.26 9.48
CA ILE A 61 -18.36 13.03 10.89
C ILE A 61 -17.72 11.63 11.03
N PRO A 62 -16.44 11.51 11.43
CA PRO A 62 -15.81 10.21 11.67
C PRO A 62 -16.56 9.45 12.76
N SER A 63 -16.59 8.11 12.66
CA SER A 63 -17.24 7.30 13.68
C SER A 63 -16.54 7.45 15.04
N LEU A 64 -17.28 7.30 16.15
CA LEU A 64 -16.69 7.30 17.50
C LEU A 64 -15.53 6.32 17.65
N GLN A 65 -15.59 5.18 16.93
CA GLN A 65 -14.53 4.18 16.91
C GLN A 65 -13.27 4.68 16.19
N GLN A 66 -13.41 5.36 15.04
CA GLN A 66 -12.28 5.99 14.35
C GLN A 66 -11.64 7.09 15.19
N ILE A 67 -12.46 7.95 15.83
CA ILE A 67 -11.96 8.99 16.72
C ILE A 67 -11.22 8.38 17.91
N ALA A 68 -11.73 7.30 18.49
CA ALA A 68 -11.06 6.60 19.60
C ALA A 68 -9.67 6.09 19.19
N LEU A 69 -9.50 5.59 17.96
CA LEU A 69 -8.18 5.17 17.43
C LEU A 69 -7.21 6.35 17.30
N TRP A 70 -7.69 7.56 17.01
CA TRP A 70 -6.83 8.74 16.87
C TRP A 70 -6.16 9.15 18.18
N PHE A 71 -6.81 8.91 19.32
CA PHE A 71 -6.28 9.23 20.65
C PHE A 71 -5.46 8.10 21.29
N GLN A 72 -5.25 6.98 20.60
CA GLN A 72 -4.40 5.86 21.06
C GLN A 72 -2.91 6.03 20.71
N ALA A 73 -2.46 7.26 20.42
CA ALA A 73 -1.05 7.52 20.17
C ALA A 73 -0.20 7.25 21.42
N ALA A 74 0.63 6.20 21.37
CA ALA A 74 1.63 5.92 22.38
C ALA A 74 3.01 6.30 21.85
N THR A 75 3.84 6.89 22.72
CA THR A 75 5.29 6.95 22.49
C THR A 75 5.82 5.52 22.50
N MET A 76 6.46 5.10 21.41
CA MET A 76 6.94 3.73 21.27
C MET A 76 8.42 3.67 21.61
N SER A 77 8.78 2.76 22.51
CA SER A 77 10.18 2.35 22.67
C SER A 77 10.56 1.38 21.54
N LEU A 78 11.73 1.59 20.95
CA LEU A 78 12.32 0.60 20.04
C LEU A 78 12.54 -0.73 20.78
N VAL A 79 12.13 -1.82 20.16
CA VAL A 79 12.38 -3.18 20.65
C VAL A 79 13.64 -3.69 19.98
N ASN A 80 14.74 -3.77 20.73
CA ASN A 80 16.00 -4.26 20.19
C ASN A 80 15.94 -5.78 19.99
N VAL A 81 16.31 -6.22 18.79
CA VAL A 81 16.44 -7.62 18.43
C VAL A 81 17.88 -8.06 18.71
N ASP A 82 18.04 -9.08 19.54
CA ASP A 82 19.34 -9.72 19.78
C ASP A 82 19.65 -10.65 18.60
N LEU A 83 20.50 -10.18 17.68
CA LEU A 83 20.88 -10.92 16.48
C LEU A 83 21.58 -12.25 16.78
N ASN A 84 22.32 -12.34 17.89
CA ASN A 84 22.95 -13.60 18.28
C ASN A 84 21.91 -14.59 18.79
N ALA A 85 20.98 -14.14 19.64
CA ALA A 85 19.84 -14.96 20.08
C ALA A 85 18.96 -15.38 18.90
N LEU A 86 18.76 -14.51 17.92
CA LEU A 86 18.05 -14.82 16.68
C LEU A 86 18.78 -15.90 15.87
N ALA A 87 20.10 -15.78 15.70
CA ALA A 87 20.89 -16.74 14.94
C ALA A 87 20.92 -18.14 15.57
N VAL A 88 20.96 -18.24 16.91
CA VAL A 88 21.03 -19.55 17.61
C VAL A 88 19.66 -20.11 18.00
N GLY A 89 18.67 -19.25 18.27
CA GLY A 89 17.33 -19.62 18.70
C GLY A 89 16.32 -19.74 17.55
N GLY A 90 16.63 -19.15 16.39
CA GLY A 90 15.82 -19.21 15.18
C GLY A 90 14.36 -18.78 15.42
N ALA A 91 13.43 -19.54 14.84
CA ALA A 91 11.99 -19.26 14.90
C ALA A 91 11.44 -19.15 16.35
N GLY A 92 12.03 -19.87 17.31
CA GLY A 92 11.61 -19.79 18.71
C GLY A 92 11.87 -18.41 19.34
N TYR A 93 13.00 -17.78 18.99
CA TYR A 93 13.31 -16.45 19.46
C TYR A 93 12.38 -15.39 18.84
N LEU A 94 12.15 -15.45 17.53
CA LEU A 94 11.19 -14.57 16.85
C LEU A 94 9.79 -14.67 17.47
N ALA A 95 9.31 -15.90 17.70
CA ALA A 95 8.02 -16.11 18.35
C ALA A 95 7.97 -15.51 19.77
N SER A 96 9.09 -15.50 20.50
CA SER A 96 9.17 -14.93 21.85
C SER A 96 9.07 -13.41 21.87
N ILE A 97 9.69 -12.71 20.89
CA ILE A 97 9.56 -11.26 20.73
C ILE A 97 8.11 -10.90 20.41
N ASN A 98 7.48 -11.70 19.54
CA ASN A 98 6.12 -11.47 19.11
C ASN A 98 5.14 -11.71 20.27
N ALA A 99 5.27 -12.82 21.02
CA ALA A 99 4.36 -13.17 22.11
C ALA A 99 4.39 -12.17 23.29
N ALA A 100 5.54 -11.53 23.55
CA ALA A 100 5.69 -10.55 24.62
C ALA A 100 5.00 -9.20 24.32
N ASN A 101 4.67 -8.93 23.05
CA ASN A 101 4.18 -7.63 22.57
C ASN A 101 2.70 -7.64 22.15
N LEU A 102 1.90 -8.66 22.51
CA LEU A 102 0.54 -8.80 21.99
C LEU A 102 -0.54 -8.09 22.83
N SER A 103 -1.09 -7.02 22.23
CA SER A 103 -2.54 -6.89 22.08
C SER A 103 -2.84 -6.90 20.57
N THR A 104 -3.45 -7.96 20.04
CA THR A 104 -3.53 -8.19 18.58
C THR A 104 -4.75 -7.53 17.93
N PRO A 105 -4.59 -6.88 16.75
CA PRO A 105 -3.33 -6.49 16.09
C PRO A 105 -2.71 -5.23 16.71
N ALA A 106 -1.38 -5.14 16.73
CA ALA A 106 -0.60 -4.02 17.26
C ALA A 106 0.56 -3.65 16.34
N ILE A 107 1.07 -2.43 16.49
CA ILE A 107 2.25 -1.92 15.78
C ILE A 107 3.45 -1.85 16.74
N SER A 108 4.62 -2.28 16.28
CA SER A 108 5.88 -2.29 17.02
C SER A 108 7.04 -1.86 16.12
N LEU A 109 8.06 -1.23 16.71
CA LEU A 109 9.27 -0.80 16.00
C LEU A 109 10.42 -1.69 16.44
N LEU A 110 10.76 -2.68 15.61
CA LEU A 110 11.82 -3.66 15.91
C LEU A 110 13.15 -3.13 15.35
N ALA A 111 14.14 -2.92 16.22
CA ALA A 111 15.48 -2.48 15.84
C ALA A 111 16.42 -3.68 15.76
N TYR A 112 16.87 -4.04 14.56
CA TYR A 112 17.88 -5.06 14.33
C TYR A 112 19.29 -4.45 14.45
N GLU A 113 19.42 -3.18 14.07
CA GLU A 113 20.62 -2.37 14.26
C GLU A 113 20.28 -1.09 15.05
N PRO A 114 21.21 -0.58 15.89
CA PRO A 114 20.98 0.66 16.66
C PRO A 114 20.67 1.89 15.80
N THR A 115 21.22 1.95 14.59
CA THR A 115 21.02 3.06 13.63
C THR A 115 19.60 3.12 13.08
N PHE A 116 18.76 2.12 13.32
CA PHE A 116 17.33 2.22 13.01
C PHE A 116 16.66 3.39 13.75
N ALA A 117 17.18 3.77 14.93
CA ALA A 117 16.72 4.94 15.65
C ALA A 117 16.91 6.26 14.87
N ASP A 118 17.92 6.33 14.00
CA ASP A 118 18.18 7.50 13.14
C ASP A 118 17.18 7.58 11.99
N VAL A 119 16.60 6.44 11.61
CA VAL A 119 15.61 6.29 10.55
C VAL A 119 14.20 6.65 11.06
N VAL A 120 13.75 5.99 12.12
CA VAL A 120 12.38 6.20 12.64
C VAL A 120 12.28 7.36 13.64
N GLY A 121 13.38 7.69 14.33
CA GLY A 121 13.39 8.68 15.39
C GLY A 121 13.07 8.08 16.77
N ALA A 122 13.86 8.44 17.77
CA ALA A 122 13.74 7.91 19.15
C ALA A 122 12.40 8.24 19.86
N ASN A 123 11.65 9.23 19.36
CA ASN A 123 10.36 9.65 19.91
C ASN A 123 9.21 9.38 18.94
N ALA A 124 9.38 8.46 18.00
CA ALA A 124 8.32 8.09 17.08
C ALA A 124 7.09 7.58 17.83
N THR A 125 5.91 7.93 17.33
CA THR A 125 4.63 7.38 17.80
C THR A 125 4.05 6.50 16.72
N ALA A 126 3.40 5.41 17.09
CA ALA A 126 2.78 4.52 16.13
C ALA A 126 1.38 4.09 16.61
N ARG A 127 0.43 4.02 15.69
CA ARG A 127 -0.96 3.62 16.00
C ARG A 127 -1.72 3.15 14.78
N LYS A 128 -2.78 2.38 15.02
CA LYS A 128 -3.82 2.10 14.01
C LYS A 128 -4.69 3.34 13.84
N ILE A 129 -5.06 3.68 12.61
CA ILE A 129 -5.95 4.81 12.32
C ILE A 129 -7.24 4.40 11.60
N ALA A 130 -7.25 3.21 11.00
CA ALA A 130 -8.45 2.62 10.42
C ALA A 130 -8.47 1.10 10.55
N ASP A 131 -9.68 0.55 10.65
CA ASP A 131 -9.99 -0.87 10.63
C ASP A 131 -11.38 -1.00 9.98
N LEU A 132 -11.40 -1.38 8.70
CA LEU A 132 -12.59 -1.36 7.87
C LEU A 132 -13.07 -2.78 7.56
N PRO A 133 -14.36 -3.01 7.27
CA PRO A 133 -14.87 -4.33 6.91
C PRO A 133 -14.50 -4.77 5.48
N TRP A 134 -13.69 -4.00 4.77
CA TRP A 134 -13.26 -4.23 3.40
C TRP A 134 -11.80 -3.78 3.21
N GLN A 135 -11.15 -4.24 2.14
CA GLN A 135 -9.72 -4.08 1.92
C GLN A 135 -9.38 -2.73 1.26
N ALA A 136 -9.54 -1.65 2.01
CA ALA A 136 -9.37 -0.27 1.52
C ALA A 136 -7.93 0.18 1.32
N PHE A 137 -6.97 -0.55 1.90
CA PHE A 137 -5.55 -0.16 1.97
C PHE A 137 -4.69 -1.28 1.40
N HIS A 138 -4.71 -1.43 0.07
CA HIS A 138 -3.96 -2.47 -0.62
C HIS A 138 -2.62 -1.94 -1.13
N GLU A 139 -2.67 -1.01 -2.09
CA GLU A 139 -1.52 -0.67 -2.93
C GLU A 139 -1.44 0.84 -3.24
N GLY A 140 -0.53 1.25 -4.14
CA GLY A 140 -0.61 2.51 -4.89
C GLY A 140 -0.62 3.79 -4.04
N GLY A 141 0.11 3.79 -2.92
CA GLY A 141 0.14 4.91 -1.98
C GLY A 141 0.85 6.15 -2.52
N ILE A 142 0.11 7.16 -2.98
CA ILE A 142 0.66 8.38 -3.58
C ILE A 142 0.23 9.62 -2.80
N TYR A 143 1.20 10.35 -2.25
CA TYR A 143 0.96 11.63 -1.62
C TYR A 143 0.70 12.71 -2.67
N ASN A 144 -0.37 13.48 -2.50
CA ASN A 144 -0.65 14.67 -3.30
C ASN A 144 -0.55 15.91 -2.43
N LYS A 145 0.51 16.69 -2.63
CA LYS A 145 0.74 17.93 -1.88
C LYS A 145 -0.36 18.98 -2.12
N LYS A 146 -0.99 18.98 -3.30
CA LYS A 146 -1.94 20.03 -3.71
C LYS A 146 -3.21 20.08 -2.85
N ASP A 147 -3.69 18.92 -2.39
CA ASP A 147 -4.84 18.78 -1.50
C ASP A 147 -4.48 18.12 -0.16
N ASN A 148 -3.17 18.00 0.10
CA ASN A 148 -2.61 17.37 1.29
C ASN A 148 -3.21 16.00 1.61
N SER A 149 -3.44 15.16 0.59
CA SER A 149 -4.08 13.86 0.75
C SER A 149 -3.19 12.71 0.25
N LEU A 150 -3.37 11.53 0.82
CA LEU A 150 -2.79 10.28 0.35
C LEU A 150 -3.86 9.48 -0.41
N TYR A 151 -3.54 9.05 -1.61
CA TYR A 151 -4.38 8.21 -2.46
C TYR A 151 -3.87 6.77 -2.41
N ILE A 152 -4.76 5.80 -2.21
CA ILE A 152 -4.42 4.39 -1.97
C ILE A 152 -5.42 3.53 -2.75
N SER A 153 -4.95 2.54 -3.50
CA SER A 153 -5.85 1.58 -4.16
C SER A 153 -6.37 0.55 -3.16
N SER A 154 -7.65 0.19 -3.28
CA SER A 154 -8.22 -0.95 -2.58
C SER A 154 -7.86 -2.26 -3.25
N ASN A 155 -8.08 -3.39 -2.59
CA ASN A 155 -7.86 -4.69 -3.23
C ASN A 155 -9.04 -5.04 -4.15
N TYR A 156 -8.76 -5.84 -5.18
CA TYR A 156 -9.75 -6.43 -6.07
C TYR A 156 -10.77 -7.26 -5.29
N GLN A 157 -12.06 -7.04 -5.58
CA GLN A 157 -13.15 -7.86 -5.06
C GLN A 157 -13.83 -8.68 -6.17
N SER A 158 -14.18 -8.02 -7.27
CA SER A 158 -14.84 -8.65 -8.42
C SER A 158 -14.86 -7.71 -9.63
N LEU A 159 -14.94 -8.26 -10.84
CA LEU A 159 -15.17 -7.49 -12.08
C LEU A 159 -16.44 -6.63 -12.10
N ALA A 160 -17.37 -6.81 -11.16
CA ALA A 160 -18.57 -5.98 -11.04
C ALA A 160 -18.33 -4.70 -10.23
N ASP A 161 -17.23 -4.63 -9.50
CA ASP A 161 -16.86 -3.53 -8.62
C ASP A 161 -15.42 -3.13 -8.87
N ASN A 162 -15.25 -2.00 -9.57
CA ASN A 162 -13.94 -1.44 -9.83
C ASN A 162 -13.18 -1.24 -8.51
N ILE A 163 -11.86 -1.38 -8.57
CA ILE A 163 -11.01 -0.99 -7.45
C ILE A 163 -11.26 0.48 -7.10
N ASN A 164 -11.55 0.73 -5.83
CA ASN A 164 -11.77 2.08 -5.33
C ASN A 164 -10.43 2.74 -5.01
N ILE A 165 -10.40 4.06 -5.13
CA ILE A 165 -9.29 4.86 -4.62
C ILE A 165 -9.70 5.44 -3.27
N THR A 166 -9.10 4.92 -2.22
CA THR A 166 -9.19 5.46 -0.87
C THR A 166 -8.40 6.76 -0.79
N VAL A 167 -9.03 7.81 -0.26
CA VAL A 167 -8.42 9.13 -0.07
C VAL A 167 -8.35 9.43 1.42
N LEU A 168 -7.14 9.52 1.94
CA LEU A 168 -6.84 9.91 3.32
C LEU A 168 -6.39 11.38 3.34
N SER A 169 -7.16 12.24 4.01
CA SER A 169 -6.75 13.62 4.30
C SER A 169 -5.64 13.62 5.36
N LEU A 170 -4.53 14.32 5.13
CA LEU A 170 -3.50 14.49 6.16
C LEU A 170 -3.77 15.63 7.14
N ASP A 171 -4.80 16.45 6.88
CA ASP A 171 -5.20 17.54 7.78
C ASP A 171 -5.90 16.99 9.03
N ASP A 172 -6.75 15.98 8.86
CA ASP A 172 -7.62 15.44 9.91
C ASP A 172 -7.70 13.91 9.94
N LEU A 173 -6.98 13.20 9.07
CA LEU A 173 -7.01 11.73 8.94
C LEU A 173 -8.40 11.17 8.56
N SER A 174 -9.29 12.01 8.02
CA SER A 174 -10.54 11.54 7.44
C SER A 174 -10.27 10.68 6.21
N ILE A 175 -11.09 9.62 6.07
CA ILE A 175 -10.97 8.64 5.00
C ILE A 175 -12.24 8.69 4.17
N THR A 176 -12.08 8.89 2.87
CA THR A 176 -13.14 8.81 1.88
C THR A 176 -12.75 7.81 0.79
N SER A 177 -13.69 7.48 -0.09
CA SER A 177 -13.47 6.59 -1.22
C SER A 177 -14.00 7.27 -2.48
N THR A 178 -13.29 7.13 -3.59
CA THR A 178 -13.68 7.68 -4.88
C THR A 178 -13.34 6.71 -6.01
N GLN A 179 -13.86 7.03 -7.20
CA GLN A 179 -13.54 6.35 -8.44
C GLN A 179 -12.94 7.36 -9.42
N LEU A 180 -11.87 6.95 -10.11
CA LEU A 180 -11.18 7.78 -11.09
C LEU A 180 -11.61 7.40 -12.50
N THR A 181 -11.84 8.39 -13.36
CA THR A 181 -12.33 8.16 -14.73
C THR A 181 -11.35 7.27 -15.49
N ASN A 182 -11.86 6.21 -16.15
CA ASN A 182 -11.08 5.24 -16.94
C ASN A 182 -10.05 4.42 -16.15
N LEU A 183 -10.10 4.43 -14.82
CA LEU A 183 -9.29 3.57 -13.95
C LEU A 183 -10.20 2.49 -13.37
N ALA A 184 -9.99 1.23 -13.76
CA ALA A 184 -10.85 0.13 -13.33
C ALA A 184 -10.18 -0.76 -12.28
N GLU A 185 -9.00 -1.29 -12.59
CA GLU A 185 -8.27 -2.23 -11.75
C GLU A 185 -6.96 -1.58 -11.28
N ALA A 186 -7.07 -0.51 -10.50
CA ALA A 186 -5.92 0.23 -10.00
C ALA A 186 -5.06 -0.64 -9.06
N ASN A 187 -3.76 -0.71 -9.33
CA ASN A 187 -2.80 -1.33 -8.43
C ASN A 187 -1.80 -0.27 -7.92
N GLY A 188 -0.56 -0.28 -8.41
CA GLY A 188 0.50 0.64 -8.04
C GLY A 188 0.41 2.00 -8.75
N GLY A 189 1.26 2.94 -8.34
CA GLY A 189 1.27 4.27 -8.94
C GLY A 189 2.30 5.24 -8.37
N THR A 190 2.44 6.39 -9.03
CA THR A 190 3.43 7.44 -8.68
C THR A 190 2.96 8.82 -9.11
N SER A 191 3.47 9.87 -8.45
CA SER A 191 3.33 11.25 -8.92
C SER A 191 4.03 11.47 -10.27
N TYR A 192 3.43 12.30 -11.12
CA TYR A 192 3.82 12.41 -12.53
C TYR A 192 3.89 13.85 -13.02
N TYR A 193 5.06 14.20 -13.58
CA TYR A 193 5.25 15.38 -14.41
C TYR A 193 5.11 14.99 -15.88
N PRO A 194 4.01 15.36 -16.57
CA PRO A 194 3.91 15.14 -18.01
C PRO A 194 4.98 15.95 -18.77
N PRO A 195 5.35 15.54 -20.01
CA PRO A 195 6.31 16.29 -20.82
C PRO A 195 5.98 17.78 -20.92
N GLY A 196 6.93 18.63 -20.53
CA GLY A 196 6.78 20.08 -20.54
C GLY A 196 6.16 20.68 -19.26
N ALA A 197 5.82 19.86 -18.26
CA ALA A 197 5.37 20.36 -16.95
C ALA A 197 6.50 21.09 -16.20
N ASP A 198 6.10 22.04 -15.35
CA ASP A 198 7.01 22.72 -14.43
C ASP A 198 7.40 21.79 -13.27
N THR A 199 8.62 21.26 -13.34
CA THR A 199 9.21 20.38 -12.32
C THR A 199 9.62 21.09 -11.04
N SER A 200 9.49 22.42 -10.96
CA SER A 200 9.69 23.18 -9.72
C SER A 200 8.42 23.29 -8.86
N ALA A 201 7.25 22.96 -9.44
CA ALA A 201 5.96 22.94 -8.75
C ALA A 201 5.57 21.52 -8.33
N THR A 202 4.48 21.39 -7.56
CA THR A 202 3.85 20.10 -7.27
C THR A 202 3.49 19.38 -8.58
N PRO A 203 3.71 18.05 -8.69
CA PRO A 203 3.27 17.26 -9.85
C PRO A 203 1.78 17.49 -10.13
N PRO A 204 1.39 17.81 -11.37
CA PRO A 204 -0.01 18.10 -11.69
C PRO A 204 -0.87 16.85 -11.80
N MET A 205 -0.27 15.66 -11.90
CA MET A 205 -0.94 14.40 -12.15
C MET A 205 -0.27 13.26 -11.39
N GLN A 206 -0.96 12.14 -11.32
CA GLN A 206 -0.45 10.82 -10.95
C GLN A 206 -0.45 9.91 -12.18
N VAL A 207 0.35 8.86 -12.17
CA VAL A 207 0.21 7.71 -13.07
C VAL A 207 -0.14 6.49 -12.25
N TRP A 208 -1.19 5.81 -12.66
CA TRP A 208 -1.66 4.56 -12.08
C TRP A 208 -1.39 3.40 -13.03
N CYS A 209 -1.00 2.27 -12.44
CA CYS A 209 -1.01 0.97 -13.08
C CYS A 209 -2.43 0.42 -13.01
N ASP A 210 -3.11 0.40 -14.14
CA ASP A 210 -4.40 -0.26 -14.29
C ASP A 210 -4.15 -1.66 -14.84
N GLU A 211 -4.45 -2.69 -14.06
CA GLU A 211 -4.22 -4.08 -14.42
C GLU A 211 -5.16 -4.52 -15.55
N GLY A 212 -6.26 -3.79 -15.77
CA GLY A 212 -7.30 -4.11 -16.73
C GLY A 212 -8.02 -5.43 -16.42
N ASP A 213 -8.89 -5.85 -17.32
CA ASP A 213 -9.74 -7.04 -17.13
C ASP A 213 -9.92 -7.78 -18.47
N PHE A 214 -10.97 -8.61 -18.61
CA PHE A 214 -11.27 -9.28 -19.88
C PHE A 214 -11.81 -8.35 -20.98
N ALA A 215 -12.25 -7.14 -20.64
CA ALA A 215 -12.85 -6.17 -21.55
C ALA A 215 -11.93 -4.97 -21.87
N SER A 216 -10.97 -4.71 -21.00
CA SER A 216 -10.12 -3.51 -20.98
C SER A 216 -8.64 -3.91 -20.99
N TYR A 217 -7.82 -3.06 -21.60
CA TYR A 217 -6.37 -3.29 -21.61
C TYR A 217 -5.77 -2.95 -20.25
N SER A 218 -4.76 -3.72 -19.84
CA SER A 218 -3.81 -3.25 -18.84
C SER A 218 -3.07 -2.03 -19.38
N GLN A 219 -2.92 -0.98 -18.57
CA GLN A 219 -2.43 0.31 -19.02
C GLN A 219 -1.72 1.12 -17.94
N LEU A 220 -0.82 2.00 -18.37
CA LEU A 220 -0.41 3.16 -17.57
C LEU A 220 -1.38 4.31 -17.86
N LEU A 221 -2.08 4.79 -16.83
CA LEU A 221 -3.08 5.84 -16.92
C LEU A 221 -2.62 7.09 -16.17
N ALA A 222 -2.46 8.22 -16.86
CA ALA A 222 -2.24 9.50 -16.21
C ALA A 222 -3.58 10.06 -15.70
N VAL A 223 -3.63 10.51 -14.44
CA VAL A 223 -4.83 11.06 -13.81
C VAL A 223 -4.50 12.35 -13.04
N ASP A 224 -5.23 13.44 -13.31
CA ASP A 224 -5.32 14.58 -12.39
C ASP A 224 -6.41 14.25 -11.36
N VAL A 225 -5.98 13.79 -10.19
CA VAL A 225 -6.88 13.36 -9.11
C VAL A 225 -7.73 14.49 -8.52
N ASN A 226 -7.34 15.76 -8.72
CA ASN A 226 -8.12 16.91 -8.26
C ASN A 226 -9.24 17.29 -9.22
N THR A 227 -9.13 16.94 -10.51
CA THR A 227 -10.16 17.24 -11.53
C THR A 227 -10.84 16.00 -12.10
N ASN A 228 -10.36 14.81 -11.73
CA ASN A 228 -10.76 13.51 -12.23
C ASN A 228 -10.64 13.36 -13.77
N LYS A 229 -9.71 14.09 -14.37
CA LYS A 229 -9.37 13.97 -15.79
C LYS A 229 -8.27 12.94 -15.97
N SER A 230 -8.45 12.01 -16.90
CA SER A 230 -7.48 10.96 -17.18
C SER A 230 -7.14 10.84 -18.67
N GLN A 231 -5.96 10.27 -18.92
CA GLN A 231 -5.46 10.00 -20.27
C GLN A 231 -4.63 8.70 -20.26
N PRO A 232 -4.97 7.71 -21.10
CA PRO A 232 -4.11 6.54 -21.32
C PRO A 232 -2.76 6.97 -21.87
N LEU A 233 -1.68 6.49 -21.26
CA LEU A 233 -0.31 6.72 -21.73
C LEU A 233 0.23 5.55 -22.54
N LEU A 234 -0.07 4.32 -22.12
CA LEU A 234 0.51 3.12 -22.69
C LEU A 234 -0.36 1.89 -22.38
N VAL A 235 -0.62 1.04 -23.37
CA VAL A 235 -1.47 -0.18 -23.22
C VAL A 235 -0.79 -1.49 -23.68
N GLY A 236 0.40 -1.39 -24.28
CA GLY A 236 1.09 -2.57 -24.82
C GLY A 236 2.46 -2.26 -25.40
N PHE A 237 3.14 -3.32 -25.84
CA PHE A 237 4.49 -3.30 -26.40
C PHE A 237 4.55 -4.13 -27.70
N ASN A 238 5.01 -3.50 -28.78
CA ASN A 238 5.13 -4.13 -30.12
C ASN A 238 3.84 -4.83 -30.59
N GLY A 239 2.69 -4.20 -30.34
CA GLY A 239 1.37 -4.72 -30.74
C GLY A 239 0.81 -5.83 -29.85
N ARG A 240 1.45 -6.13 -28.71
CA ARG A 240 0.96 -7.08 -27.71
C ARG A 240 0.58 -6.33 -26.43
N ASN A 241 -0.50 -6.74 -25.80
CA ASN A 241 -0.96 -6.10 -24.57
C ASN A 241 -0.04 -6.48 -23.41
N PHE A 242 0.08 -5.57 -22.44
CA PHE A 242 0.65 -5.93 -21.14
C PHE A 242 -0.25 -6.94 -20.43
N SER A 243 0.38 -7.67 -19.51
CA SER A 243 -0.25 -8.77 -18.78
C SER A 243 -1.14 -8.18 -17.69
N SER A 244 -0.48 -7.56 -16.69
CA SER A 244 -1.01 -6.78 -15.59
C SER A 244 0.14 -5.87 -15.11
N VAL A 245 0.20 -4.63 -15.63
CA VAL A 245 1.19 -3.66 -15.13
C VAL A 245 0.94 -3.46 -13.64
N ASN A 246 2.00 -3.55 -12.84
CA ASN A 246 1.85 -3.71 -11.40
C ASN A 246 2.26 -2.43 -10.66
N ASP A 247 3.51 -2.00 -10.82
CA ASP A 247 4.04 -0.82 -10.14
C ASP A 247 4.86 0.07 -11.09
N VAL A 248 4.93 1.38 -10.82
CA VAL A 248 5.54 2.38 -11.72
C VAL A 248 6.22 3.51 -10.98
N ARG A 249 7.38 3.96 -11.48
CA ARG A 249 8.11 5.16 -11.00
C ARG A 249 8.57 6.04 -12.15
N GLN A 250 8.43 7.35 -12.00
CA GLN A 250 9.04 8.30 -12.94
C GLN A 250 10.46 8.67 -12.51
N HIS A 251 11.43 8.46 -13.40
CA HIS A 251 12.82 8.87 -13.19
C HIS A 251 12.92 10.40 -13.14
N PRO A 252 13.41 11.02 -12.05
CA PRO A 252 13.37 12.48 -11.89
C PRO A 252 14.22 13.27 -12.91
N GLY A 253 15.37 12.71 -13.31
CA GLY A 253 16.25 13.34 -14.31
C GLY A 253 15.74 13.27 -15.77
N THR A 254 15.26 12.10 -16.23
CA THR A 254 14.86 11.92 -17.64
C THR A 254 13.38 12.14 -17.89
N GLY A 255 12.53 12.05 -16.86
CA GLY A 255 11.08 12.09 -16.97
C GLY A 255 10.44 10.80 -17.50
N ASP A 256 11.23 9.75 -17.76
CA ASP A 256 10.72 8.47 -18.24
C ASP A 256 10.02 7.69 -17.11
N LEU A 257 9.01 6.90 -17.48
CA LEU A 257 8.31 5.97 -16.59
C LEU A 257 8.98 4.60 -16.65
N TRP A 258 9.30 4.03 -15.51
CA TRP A 258 9.82 2.68 -15.36
C TRP A 258 8.77 1.87 -14.61
N PHE A 259 8.47 0.67 -15.07
CA PHE A 259 7.36 -0.10 -14.52
C PHE A 259 7.58 -1.60 -14.66
N THR A 260 6.85 -2.36 -13.86
CA THR A 260 6.83 -3.82 -13.87
C THR A 260 5.56 -4.33 -14.55
N ASP A 261 5.69 -5.39 -15.34
CA ASP A 261 4.57 -6.17 -15.87
C ASP A 261 4.65 -7.58 -15.30
N ALA A 262 3.60 -7.97 -14.58
CA ALA A 262 3.51 -9.22 -13.84
C ALA A 262 2.23 -10.00 -14.23
N GLU A 263 2.05 -11.20 -13.70
CA GLU A 263 0.91 -12.06 -14.06
C GLU A 263 -0.19 -12.11 -12.98
N TYR A 264 -0.29 -11.10 -12.10
CA TYR A 264 -1.23 -11.13 -10.98
C TYR A 264 -2.68 -11.24 -11.42
N GLY A 265 -3.11 -10.49 -12.43
CA GLY A 265 -4.48 -10.62 -12.95
C GLY A 265 -4.80 -12.01 -13.50
N LEU A 266 -3.81 -12.75 -14.02
CA LEU A 266 -3.96 -14.15 -14.42
C LEU A 266 -4.10 -15.06 -13.19
N PHE A 267 -3.26 -14.86 -12.18
CA PHE A 267 -3.30 -15.62 -10.92
C PHE A 267 -4.56 -15.35 -10.10
N GLN A 268 -5.12 -14.15 -10.21
CA GLN A 268 -6.37 -13.73 -9.56
C GLN A 268 -7.60 -13.95 -10.45
N HIS A 269 -7.41 -14.53 -11.64
CA HIS A 269 -8.46 -14.98 -12.55
C HIS A 269 -9.35 -13.88 -13.16
N PHE A 270 -8.86 -12.65 -13.26
CA PHE A 270 -9.56 -11.54 -13.94
C PHE A 270 -8.90 -11.09 -15.25
N ARG A 271 -7.77 -11.70 -15.62
CA ARG A 271 -7.07 -11.51 -16.90
C ARG A 271 -6.82 -12.84 -17.63
N PRO A 272 -6.73 -12.80 -18.98
CA PRO A 272 -6.33 -13.96 -19.77
C PRO A 272 -4.83 -14.25 -19.64
N ALA A 273 -4.37 -15.35 -20.26
CA ALA A 273 -2.95 -15.67 -20.32
C ALA A 273 -2.12 -14.54 -20.96
N SER A 274 -0.95 -14.27 -20.36
CA SER A 274 0.00 -13.25 -20.77
C SER A 274 0.47 -13.43 -22.22
N GLN A 275 0.62 -12.32 -22.94
CA GLN A 275 1.18 -12.29 -24.30
C GLN A 275 2.64 -11.81 -24.34
N LEU A 276 3.13 -11.34 -23.19
CA LEU A 276 4.48 -10.87 -22.93
C LEU A 276 5.06 -11.65 -21.74
N PRO A 277 6.39 -11.82 -21.66
CA PRO A 277 7.04 -12.32 -20.45
C PRO A 277 6.96 -11.29 -19.32
N THR A 278 7.08 -11.74 -18.07
CA THR A 278 7.23 -10.88 -16.90
C THR A 278 8.56 -10.14 -16.94
N GLN A 279 8.51 -8.81 -17.03
CA GLN A 279 9.66 -7.97 -17.35
C GLN A 279 9.55 -6.58 -16.73
N VAL A 280 10.69 -5.89 -16.67
CA VAL A 280 10.76 -4.47 -16.31
C VAL A 280 10.91 -3.66 -17.59
N TYR A 281 10.09 -2.62 -17.71
CA TYR A 281 10.01 -1.77 -18.88
C TYR A 281 10.36 -0.32 -18.53
N ARG A 282 10.84 0.41 -19.53
CA ARG A 282 11.00 1.87 -19.54
C ARG A 282 10.18 2.43 -20.69
N PHE A 283 9.33 3.41 -20.40
CA PHE A 283 8.55 4.17 -21.36
C PHE A 283 8.94 5.64 -21.28
N SER A 284 9.15 6.28 -22.44
CA SER A 284 9.47 7.69 -22.55
C SER A 284 8.27 8.47 -23.07
N PRO A 285 7.49 9.15 -22.21
CA PRO A 285 6.30 9.88 -22.65
C PRO A 285 6.60 10.98 -23.67
N ALA A 286 7.81 11.55 -23.65
CA ALA A 286 8.24 12.59 -24.58
C ALA A 286 8.42 12.10 -26.03
N THR A 287 8.68 10.80 -26.23
CA THR A 287 9.00 10.23 -27.56
C THR A 287 8.10 9.06 -27.96
N GLY A 288 7.36 8.48 -27.02
CA GLY A 288 6.61 7.25 -27.23
C GLY A 288 7.46 5.97 -27.18
N ALA A 289 8.78 6.08 -26.97
CA ALA A 289 9.67 4.91 -26.99
C ALA A 289 9.44 4.03 -25.76
N VAL A 290 9.26 2.73 -25.99
CA VAL A 290 9.16 1.69 -24.96
C VAL A 290 10.32 0.71 -25.13
N GLN A 291 10.93 0.31 -24.02
CA GLN A 291 12.07 -0.58 -23.99
C GLN A 291 11.95 -1.56 -22.82
N VAL A 292 12.20 -2.84 -23.07
CA VAL A 292 12.50 -3.81 -22.00
C VAL A 292 13.89 -3.49 -21.46
N VAL A 293 13.99 -3.26 -20.15
CA VAL A 293 15.25 -2.87 -19.49
C VAL A 293 15.82 -3.96 -18.59
N ALA A 294 15.00 -4.89 -18.12
CA ALA A 294 15.46 -6.10 -17.44
C ALA A 294 14.45 -7.26 -17.57
N ASP A 295 14.98 -8.47 -17.51
CA ASP A 295 14.25 -9.75 -17.55
C ASP A 295 14.78 -10.72 -16.47
N GLY A 296 14.33 -11.98 -16.53
CA GLY A 296 14.76 -13.03 -15.59
C GLY A 296 14.20 -12.85 -14.18
N PHE A 297 13.01 -12.26 -14.07
CA PHE A 297 12.20 -12.22 -12.86
C PHE A 297 11.14 -13.31 -12.93
N ARG A 298 10.68 -13.78 -11.77
CA ARG A 298 9.51 -14.66 -11.71
C ARG A 298 8.24 -13.82 -11.67
N GLN A 299 8.12 -12.91 -10.70
CA GLN A 299 7.06 -11.90 -10.61
C GLN A 299 7.67 -10.56 -10.18
N PRO A 300 8.10 -9.70 -11.13
CA PRO A 300 8.60 -8.37 -10.79
C PRO A 300 7.45 -7.53 -10.24
N ASN A 301 7.69 -6.81 -9.15
CA ASN A 301 6.63 -6.11 -8.42
C ASN A 301 7.05 -4.65 -8.17
N GLY A 302 7.29 -4.25 -6.92
CA GLY A 302 7.73 -2.92 -6.56
C GLY A 302 9.09 -2.54 -7.16
N LEU A 303 9.24 -1.27 -7.50
CA LEU A 303 10.51 -0.71 -7.96
C LEU A 303 10.75 0.69 -7.44
N GLU A 304 12.02 1.02 -7.20
CA GLU A 304 12.40 2.36 -6.79
C GLU A 304 13.84 2.75 -7.16
N PHE A 305 14.04 4.03 -7.47
CA PHE A 305 15.38 4.60 -7.70
C PHE A 305 16.09 4.93 -6.39
N SER A 306 17.40 4.68 -6.32
CA SER A 306 18.25 5.28 -5.28
C SER A 306 18.15 6.81 -5.31
N PRO A 307 18.45 7.51 -4.19
CA PRO A 307 18.39 8.97 -4.13
C PRO A 307 19.23 9.67 -5.21
N ASP A 308 20.38 9.10 -5.53
CA ASP A 308 21.30 9.62 -6.55
C ASP A 308 20.95 9.20 -7.99
N TYR A 309 19.84 8.47 -8.17
CA TYR A 309 19.32 7.94 -9.43
C TYR A 309 20.28 7.05 -10.22
N LYS A 310 21.30 6.48 -9.56
CA LYS A 310 22.26 5.57 -10.22
C LYS A 310 21.91 4.10 -10.05
N THR A 311 21.01 3.76 -9.13
CA THR A 311 20.56 2.39 -8.89
C THR A 311 19.05 2.29 -9.04
N LEU A 312 18.57 1.24 -9.69
CA LEU A 312 17.17 0.82 -9.62
C LEU A 312 17.07 -0.43 -8.76
N TYR A 313 16.20 -0.38 -7.76
CA TYR A 313 15.77 -1.54 -6.99
C TYR A 313 14.48 -2.09 -7.58
N VAL A 314 14.37 -3.42 -7.70
CA VAL A 314 13.17 -4.12 -8.18
C VAL A 314 12.97 -5.35 -7.33
N SER A 315 11.79 -5.51 -6.73
CA SER A 315 11.43 -6.72 -6.00
C SER A 315 10.95 -7.84 -6.94
N ASP A 316 11.24 -9.06 -6.55
CA ASP A 316 10.72 -10.29 -7.14
C ASP A 316 10.01 -11.08 -6.04
N THR A 317 8.69 -11.19 -6.18
CA THR A 317 7.81 -11.90 -5.24
C THR A 317 7.42 -13.26 -5.78
N GLY A 318 8.20 -13.85 -6.69
CA GLY A 318 7.88 -15.13 -7.32
C GLY A 318 7.70 -16.34 -6.40
N ALA A 319 8.02 -16.23 -5.11
CA ALA A 319 7.61 -17.20 -4.11
C ALA A 319 6.09 -17.16 -3.81
N GLN A 320 5.42 -16.07 -4.18
CA GLN A 320 3.96 -15.93 -4.25
C GLN A 320 3.44 -16.49 -5.58
N GLU A 321 3.05 -17.77 -5.57
CA GLU A 321 2.27 -18.39 -6.64
C GLU A 321 0.87 -18.77 -6.08
N TYR A 322 0.06 -19.54 -6.83
CA TYR A 322 -1.22 -20.09 -6.32
C TYR A 322 -1.07 -20.79 -4.96
N THR A 323 0.08 -21.41 -4.75
CA THR A 323 0.55 -21.89 -3.46
C THR A 323 1.93 -21.31 -3.22
N ALA A 324 2.17 -20.75 -2.03
CA ALA A 324 3.47 -20.19 -1.71
C ALA A 324 4.60 -21.22 -1.90
N ASN A 325 5.57 -20.89 -2.73
CA ASN A 325 6.78 -21.66 -2.94
C ASN A 325 7.95 -20.94 -2.27
N LEU A 326 8.26 -21.33 -1.03
CA LEU A 326 9.32 -20.69 -0.24
C LEU A 326 10.74 -20.92 -0.80
N THR A 327 10.89 -21.67 -1.89
CA THR A 327 12.16 -21.76 -2.64
C THR A 327 12.24 -20.78 -3.81
N GLY A 328 11.14 -20.08 -4.11
CA GLY A 328 11.08 -19.03 -5.11
C GLY A 328 11.64 -17.69 -4.60
N PRO A 329 11.68 -16.66 -5.47
CA PRO A 329 12.16 -15.33 -5.09
C PRO A 329 11.31 -14.65 -4.01
N ALA A 330 11.98 -14.14 -2.98
CA ALA A 330 11.46 -13.23 -1.96
C ALA A 330 12.47 -12.10 -1.78
N THR A 331 12.85 -11.47 -2.88
CA THR A 331 14.16 -10.80 -3.01
C THR A 331 14.03 -9.46 -3.70
N ILE A 332 14.76 -8.47 -3.20
CA ILE A 332 14.98 -7.20 -3.88
C ILE A 332 16.30 -7.29 -4.63
N TYR A 333 16.29 -6.99 -5.93
CA TYR A 333 17.47 -6.90 -6.78
C TYR A 333 17.82 -5.43 -7.03
N ALA A 334 19.12 -5.15 -7.10
CA ALA A 334 19.64 -3.85 -7.51
C ALA A 334 20.28 -3.94 -8.90
N PHE A 335 20.17 -2.83 -9.65
CA PHE A 335 20.75 -2.66 -10.98
C PHE A 335 21.39 -1.29 -11.09
N ASP A 336 22.53 -1.21 -11.76
CA ASP A 336 23.13 0.07 -12.11
C ASP A 336 22.38 0.68 -13.30
N ILE A 337 22.07 1.96 -13.21
CA ILE A 337 21.44 2.73 -14.29
C ILE A 337 22.55 3.33 -15.15
N VAL A 338 22.61 2.89 -16.40
CA VAL A 338 23.62 3.33 -17.38
C VAL A 338 22.97 4.30 -18.37
N ASP A 339 23.59 5.47 -18.52
CA ASP A 339 23.16 6.57 -19.39
C ASP A 339 21.69 7.02 -19.16
N GLY A 340 21.16 6.80 -17.95
CA GLY A 340 19.77 7.11 -17.59
C GLY A 340 18.70 6.26 -18.29
N LYS A 341 19.08 5.19 -18.99
CA LYS A 341 18.16 4.47 -19.91
C LYS A 341 18.24 2.96 -19.87
N ARG A 342 19.35 2.38 -19.42
CA ARG A 342 19.61 0.93 -19.44
C ARG A 342 19.95 0.45 -18.05
N LEU A 343 19.71 -0.84 -17.79
CA LEU A 343 20.15 -1.50 -16.56
C LEU A 343 21.35 -2.41 -16.83
N ALA A 344 22.24 -2.48 -15.86
CA ALA A 344 23.39 -3.38 -15.85
C ALA A 344 23.65 -3.92 -14.43
N ASN A 345 24.55 -4.91 -14.32
CA ASN A 345 25.06 -5.40 -13.04
C ASN A 345 23.97 -5.81 -12.02
N LYS A 346 23.00 -6.64 -12.48
CA LYS A 346 21.99 -7.27 -11.61
C LYS A 346 22.68 -7.94 -10.43
N ARG A 347 22.28 -7.58 -9.23
CA ARG A 347 22.78 -8.17 -7.98
C ARG A 347 21.64 -8.32 -6.98
N MET A 348 21.71 -9.36 -6.16
CA MET A 348 20.85 -9.46 -4.97
C MET A 348 21.20 -8.29 -4.05
N PHE A 349 20.18 -7.57 -3.59
CA PHE A 349 20.32 -6.52 -2.59
C PHE A 349 19.87 -7.02 -1.21
N ALA A 350 18.62 -7.46 -1.11
CA ALA A 350 18.05 -7.93 0.15
C ALA A 350 17.12 -9.12 -0.05
N TYR A 351 17.00 -9.95 0.98
CA TYR A 351 16.04 -11.06 1.07
C TYR A 351 15.08 -10.77 2.23
N ALA A 352 13.76 -10.84 1.98
CA ALA A 352 12.75 -10.66 3.02
C ALA A 352 12.69 -11.92 3.89
N ASP A 353 12.91 -11.76 5.20
CA ASP A 353 12.86 -12.86 6.14
C ASP A 353 11.42 -13.29 6.52
N SER A 354 10.42 -12.49 6.13
CA SER A 354 8.99 -12.75 6.32
C SER A 354 8.21 -12.33 5.09
N GLY A 355 7.43 -13.26 4.54
CA GLY A 355 6.67 -13.05 3.31
C GLY A 355 7.56 -12.72 2.12
N PHE A 356 7.13 -11.75 1.32
CA PHE A 356 7.79 -11.34 0.08
C PHE A 356 7.84 -9.81 0.02
N PRO A 357 8.92 -9.21 -0.50
CA PRO A 357 9.02 -7.75 -0.61
C PRO A 357 8.13 -7.28 -1.77
N ASP A 358 7.02 -6.62 -1.46
CA ASP A 358 6.01 -6.19 -2.43
C ASP A 358 6.35 -4.77 -2.92
N GLY A 359 5.62 -3.73 -2.52
CA GLY A 359 5.95 -2.33 -2.82
C GLY A 359 7.30 -1.88 -2.22
N VAL A 360 8.17 -1.31 -3.06
CA VAL A 360 9.52 -0.85 -2.71
C VAL A 360 9.61 0.68 -2.76
N HIS A 361 10.24 1.28 -1.74
CA HIS A 361 10.55 2.71 -1.68
C HIS A 361 11.97 2.95 -1.15
N THR A 362 12.45 4.18 -1.29
CA THR A 362 13.76 4.63 -0.76
C THR A 362 13.62 5.95 -0.03
N ASP A 363 14.43 6.14 1.00
CA ASP A 363 14.60 7.46 1.62
C ASP A 363 15.85 8.20 1.13
N THR A 364 15.94 9.49 1.43
CA THR A 364 17.07 10.35 1.02
C THR A 364 18.42 9.94 1.59
N ASP A 365 18.46 9.13 2.64
CA ASP A 365 19.69 8.67 3.27
C ASP A 365 20.18 7.35 2.61
N GLY A 366 19.43 6.85 1.62
CA GLY A 366 19.78 5.70 0.79
C GLY A 366 19.25 4.37 1.31
N ASN A 367 18.45 4.38 2.39
CA ASN A 367 17.83 3.15 2.87
C ASN A 367 16.74 2.71 1.90
N VAL A 368 16.58 1.39 1.78
CA VAL A 368 15.56 0.75 0.95
C VAL A 368 14.52 0.14 1.87
N TRP A 369 13.26 0.38 1.56
CA TRP A 369 12.11 0.01 2.36
C TRP A 369 11.20 -0.88 1.52
N ALA A 370 10.60 -1.92 2.11
CA ALA A 370 9.59 -2.73 1.42
C ALA A 370 8.47 -3.19 2.34
N GLY A 371 7.25 -3.24 1.80
CA GLY A 371 6.15 -4.00 2.39
C GLY A 371 6.48 -5.49 2.35
N CYS A 372 6.29 -6.19 3.46
CA CYS A 372 6.66 -7.59 3.67
C CYS A 372 5.58 -8.33 4.47
N GLY A 373 5.82 -9.61 4.77
CA GLY A 373 4.81 -10.50 5.37
C GLY A 373 4.34 -10.15 6.78
N ASP A 374 5.10 -9.33 7.51
CA ASP A 374 4.81 -8.93 8.90
C ASP A 374 4.88 -7.41 9.14
N GLY A 375 4.91 -6.62 8.07
CA GLY A 375 4.96 -5.16 8.10
C GLY A 375 5.95 -4.59 7.10
N VAL A 376 6.58 -3.46 7.44
CA VAL A 376 7.57 -2.81 6.56
C VAL A 376 8.98 -3.08 7.07
N HIS A 377 9.86 -3.54 6.19
CA HIS A 377 11.26 -3.79 6.48
C HIS A 377 12.14 -2.68 5.91
N VAL A 378 13.22 -2.35 6.62
CA VAL A 378 14.14 -1.28 6.23
C VAL A 378 15.57 -1.80 6.19
N TRP A 379 16.21 -1.71 5.03
CA TRP A 379 17.60 -2.07 4.82
C TRP A 379 18.45 -0.83 4.55
N ASN A 380 19.68 -0.82 5.05
CA ASN A 380 20.66 0.21 4.71
C ASN A 380 21.14 0.06 3.24
N PRO A 381 21.93 1.02 2.70
CA PRO A 381 22.43 0.95 1.33
C PRO A 381 23.26 -0.30 0.99
N GLU A 382 23.77 -1.01 2.00
CA GLU A 382 24.51 -2.27 1.85
C GLU A 382 23.61 -3.51 1.84
N GLY A 383 22.29 -3.38 2.05
CA GLY A 383 21.36 -4.50 2.11
C GLY A 383 21.26 -5.17 3.48
N VAL A 384 21.77 -4.53 4.55
CA VAL A 384 21.67 -5.01 5.93
C VAL A 384 20.36 -4.51 6.54
N LEU A 385 19.58 -5.43 7.12
CA LEU A 385 18.31 -5.10 7.77
C LEU A 385 18.56 -4.24 9.02
N LEU A 386 18.10 -2.98 8.98
CA LEU A 386 18.17 -2.05 10.11
C LEU A 386 17.04 -2.32 11.11
N GLY A 387 15.83 -2.52 10.60
CA GLY A 387 14.67 -2.64 11.46
C GLY A 387 13.37 -2.90 10.71
N LYS A 388 12.30 -3.03 11.48
CA LYS A 388 10.95 -3.28 10.97
C LYS A 388 9.92 -2.38 11.65
N ILE A 389 9.01 -1.83 10.87
CA ILE A 389 7.69 -1.41 11.37
C ILE A 389 6.82 -2.67 11.33
N HIS A 390 6.81 -3.39 12.44
CA HIS A 390 6.15 -4.68 12.56
C HIS A 390 4.70 -4.50 12.98
N ILE A 391 3.77 -5.03 12.20
CA ILE A 391 2.32 -5.00 12.49
C ILE A 391 1.73 -6.40 12.67
N GLY A 392 2.55 -7.46 12.51
CA GLY A 392 2.13 -8.86 12.64
C GLY A 392 1.21 -9.36 11.52
N GLU A 393 1.02 -8.56 10.47
CA GLU A 393 0.19 -8.84 9.31
C GLU A 393 0.94 -8.39 8.05
N VAL A 394 0.53 -8.91 6.88
CA VAL A 394 1.13 -8.55 5.60
C VAL A 394 0.93 -7.06 5.34
N SER A 395 2.00 -6.41 4.87
CA SER A 395 1.94 -5.10 4.25
C SER A 395 2.31 -5.21 2.78
N ASN A 396 1.34 -4.95 1.89
CA ASN A 396 1.54 -4.97 0.44
C ASN A 396 2.30 -3.72 -0.02
N ASN A 397 1.92 -2.55 0.50
CA ASN A 397 2.66 -1.32 0.27
C ASN A 397 2.57 -0.39 1.48
N PHE A 398 3.24 0.75 1.39
CA PHE A 398 3.23 1.82 2.36
C PHE A 398 3.50 3.13 1.63
N ALA A 399 3.27 4.25 2.30
CA ALA A 399 3.55 5.55 1.73
C ALA A 399 4.22 6.48 2.73
N PHE A 400 5.22 7.20 2.25
CA PHE A 400 5.77 8.35 2.95
C PHE A 400 4.81 9.54 2.82
N ALA A 401 4.74 10.32 3.91
CA ALA A 401 4.17 11.65 3.94
C ALA A 401 5.07 12.54 4.82
N PRO A 402 4.91 13.88 4.82
CA PRO A 402 5.72 14.74 5.67
C PRO A 402 5.71 14.33 7.15
N GLY A 403 6.87 13.83 7.62
CA GLY A 403 7.07 13.37 9.00
C GLY A 403 6.30 12.09 9.38
N LYS A 404 5.74 11.36 8.41
CA LYS A 404 4.93 10.16 8.64
C LYS A 404 5.23 9.06 7.63
N VAL A 405 4.99 7.82 8.04
CA VAL A 405 4.82 6.68 7.14
C VAL A 405 3.49 6.01 7.44
N PHE A 406 2.70 5.78 6.41
CA PHE A 406 1.46 5.02 6.46
C PHE A 406 1.70 3.60 5.99
N VAL A 407 1.34 2.62 6.81
CA VAL A 407 1.53 1.19 6.49
C VAL A 407 0.19 0.57 6.15
N PHE A 408 0.11 -0.05 4.98
CA PHE A 408 -1.12 -0.64 4.46
C PHE A 408 -1.18 -2.12 4.82
N SER A 409 -2.34 -2.60 5.25
CA SER A 409 -2.55 -4.02 5.62
C SER A 409 -3.93 -4.50 5.22
N ASN A 410 -4.34 -4.15 4.00
CA ASN A 410 -5.65 -4.41 3.40
C ASN A 410 -6.80 -3.76 4.17
N TYR A 411 -7.23 -4.37 5.28
CA TYR A 411 -8.35 -3.89 6.11
C TYR A 411 -7.97 -2.74 7.03
N ARG A 412 -6.68 -2.63 7.39
CA ARG A 412 -6.20 -1.67 8.38
C ARG A 412 -5.16 -0.72 7.81
N LEU A 413 -5.21 0.48 8.33
CA LEU A 413 -4.22 1.53 8.07
C LEU A 413 -3.54 1.88 9.38
N TRP A 414 -2.22 1.88 9.34
CA TRP A 414 -1.37 2.26 10.48
C TRP A 414 -0.56 3.49 10.10
N VAL A 415 -0.15 4.25 11.12
CA VAL A 415 0.74 5.38 10.94
C VAL A 415 1.88 5.31 11.94
N VAL A 416 3.09 5.62 11.47
CA VAL A 416 4.24 5.98 12.30
C VAL A 416 4.50 7.47 12.08
N GLU A 417 4.50 8.25 13.15
CA GLU A 417 4.65 9.71 13.13
C GLU A 417 5.94 10.11 13.84
N GLY A 418 6.53 11.23 13.42
CA GLY A 418 7.82 11.70 13.95
C GLY A 418 9.02 11.08 13.24
N ILE A 419 8.80 10.45 12.08
CA ILE A 419 9.82 9.78 11.30
C ILE A 419 10.92 10.76 10.85
N LYS A 420 12.18 10.29 10.82
CA LYS A 420 13.35 11.10 10.44
C LYS A 420 13.76 10.90 8.99
N ALA A 421 13.57 9.70 8.48
CA ALA A 421 13.68 9.37 7.08
C ALA A 421 12.76 10.27 6.24
N LEU A 422 13.27 10.77 5.13
CA LEU A 422 12.48 11.52 4.16
C LEU A 422 12.30 10.63 2.94
N GLY A 423 11.06 10.22 2.67
CA GLY A 423 10.75 9.47 1.46
C GLY A 423 11.12 10.27 0.22
N ARG A 424 11.75 9.60 -0.75
CA ARG A 424 12.14 10.25 -2.00
C ARG A 424 10.92 10.76 -2.77
N GLU A 425 9.81 10.03 -2.72
CA GLU A 425 8.53 10.41 -3.34
C GLU A 425 8.01 11.74 -2.79
N VAL A 426 8.00 11.87 -1.47
CA VAL A 426 7.65 13.10 -0.77
C VAL A 426 8.55 14.22 -1.28
N CYS A 427 9.87 14.11 -1.21
CA CYS A 427 10.80 15.14 -1.72
C CYS A 427 10.50 15.57 -3.16
N LYS A 428 10.16 14.61 -4.04
CA LYS A 428 9.80 14.88 -5.44
C LYS A 428 8.51 15.71 -5.53
N ASP A 429 7.49 15.42 -4.71
CA ASP A 429 6.21 16.14 -4.71
C ASP A 429 6.32 17.60 -4.27
N PHE A 430 7.39 17.96 -3.54
CA PHE A 430 7.58 19.34 -3.09
C PHE A 430 8.11 20.27 -4.19
N GLY A 431 8.70 19.74 -5.28
CA GLY A 431 9.63 20.50 -6.14
C GLY A 431 10.86 20.92 -5.32
N LYS A 432 12.07 20.98 -5.92
CA LYS A 432 13.37 21.27 -5.24
C LYS A 432 13.23 21.87 -3.82
N ASP A 433 13.21 20.99 -2.81
CA ASP A 433 12.87 21.37 -1.43
C ASP A 433 13.90 22.36 -0.85
N ALA A 434 13.47 23.16 0.13
CA ALA A 434 14.38 23.86 1.03
C ALA A 434 15.16 22.90 1.94
N ASN A 435 14.68 21.66 2.13
CA ASN A 435 15.43 20.61 2.81
C ASN A 435 16.63 20.16 1.96
N SER A 436 17.84 20.39 2.46
CA SER A 436 19.08 20.04 1.77
C SER A 436 19.28 18.54 1.54
N ARG A 437 18.46 17.68 2.15
CA ARG A 437 18.46 16.23 1.88
C ARG A 437 17.64 15.84 0.65
N CYS A 438 16.68 16.66 0.23
CA CYS A 438 15.87 16.42 -0.97
C CYS A 438 16.52 16.99 -2.25
N SER A 439 17.65 17.68 -2.13
CA SER A 439 18.37 18.32 -3.24
C SER A 439 19.63 17.58 -3.69
N GLN A 440 19.90 16.40 -3.10
CA GLN A 440 21.06 15.56 -3.41
C GLN A 440 20.77 14.53 -4.49
#